data_AF-A0A967WIZ2-F1
#
_entry.id   AF-A0A967WIZ2-F1
#
_cell.length_a   1.000
_cell.length_b   1.000
_cell.length_c   1.000
_cell.angle_alpha   90.00
_cell.angle_beta   90.00
_cell.angle_gamma   90.00
#
_symmetry.space_group_name_H-M   'P 1'
#
loop_
_entity.id
_entity.type
_entity.pdbx_description
1 polymer ?
#
loop_
_entity_poly.entity_id
_entity_poly.type
_entity_poly.pdbx_seq_one_letter_code
_entity_poly.pdbx_strand_id
1 'polypeptide(L)'
;WQLLAVAAVALDLLLFGWGFNPTADPAWLEFTPPSIEYLQQRAQQDIASGSGDPWRITTYQPAESTKTLNPNIPWYQGLEDIRGYDSIIPAQYANYMRAIEGQGELLYNRIAPIYGPDNLDSPLLDLLGVRYVMTEGRIPNAGFQLVYDDEVRIYENADVMPRAFALPRVQVITGDASSDQLRGLDPRQTILLDGTT
;
A
#
# COMPACT_ATOMS: atom_id res chain seq x y z
N TRP A 1 -46.91 -34.99 3.73
CA TRP A 1 -45.85 -35.05 2.68
C TRP A 1 -45.11 -33.72 2.54
N GLN A 2 -45.76 -32.56 2.68
CA GLN A 2 -45.10 -31.25 2.61
C GLN A 2 -43.93 -31.09 3.60
N LEU A 3 -44.12 -31.46 4.88
CA LEU A 3 -43.05 -31.44 5.88
C LEU A 3 -41.87 -32.37 5.53
N LEU A 4 -42.16 -33.52 4.92
CA LEU A 4 -41.13 -34.46 4.45
C LEU A 4 -40.33 -33.89 3.28
N ALA A 5 -40.99 -33.21 2.34
CA ALA A 5 -40.30 -32.54 1.24
C ALA A 5 -39.39 -31.40 1.74
N VAL A 6 -39.86 -30.60 2.71
CA VAL A 6 -39.04 -29.56 3.34
C VAL A 6 -37.84 -30.16 4.07
N ALA A 7 -38.04 -31.23 4.84
CA ALA A 7 -36.95 -31.91 5.55
C ALA A 7 -35.93 -32.53 4.59
N ALA A 8 -36.38 -33.13 3.49
CA ALA A 8 -35.51 -33.69 2.47
C ALA A 8 -34.65 -32.61 1.79
N VAL A 9 -35.25 -31.48 1.41
CA VAL A 9 -34.51 -30.34 0.82
C VAL A 9 -33.53 -29.73 1.84
N ALA A 10 -33.94 -29.57 3.10
CA ALA A 10 -33.06 -29.05 4.13
C ALA A 10 -31.85 -29.98 4.38
N LEU A 11 -32.07 -31.29 4.42
CA LEU A 11 -31.00 -32.27 4.58
C LEU A 11 -30.06 -32.29 3.37
N ASP A 12 -30.61 -32.24 2.16
CA ASP A 12 -29.84 -32.17 0.92
C ASP A 12 -28.93 -30.93 0.90
N LEU A 13 -29.49 -29.75 1.22
CA LEU A 13 -28.72 -28.50 1.32
C LEU A 13 -27.67 -28.54 2.43
N LEU A 14 -27.97 -29.14 3.59
CA LEU A 14 -27.01 -29.31 4.67
C LEU A 14 -25.86 -30.22 4.26
N LEU A 15 -26.15 -31.37 3.64
CA LEU A 15 -25.14 -32.31 3.16
C LEU A 15 -24.28 -31.70 2.05
N PHE A 16 -24.90 -30.94 1.14
CA PHE A 16 -24.18 -30.21 0.09
C PHE A 16 -23.25 -29.14 0.67
N GLY A 17 -23.70 -28.37 1.67
CA GLY A 17 -22.90 -27.33 2.32
C GLY A 17 -21.91 -27.86 3.36
N TRP A 18 -22.06 -29.11 3.82
CA TRP A 18 -21.21 -29.69 4.85
C TRP A 18 -19.78 -29.86 4.33
N GLY A 19 -18.84 -29.15 4.93
CA GLY A 19 -17.44 -29.17 4.49
C GLY A 19 -17.13 -28.33 3.24
N PHE A 20 -18.12 -27.64 2.68
CA PHE A 20 -17.90 -26.63 1.63
C PHE A 20 -17.40 -25.29 2.22
N ASN A 21 -17.74 -25.00 3.48
CA ASN A 21 -17.16 -23.85 4.18
C ASN A 21 -15.64 -24.03 4.32
N PRO A 22 -14.82 -22.98 4.09
CA PRO A 22 -13.37 -23.07 4.25
C PRO A 22 -13.03 -23.60 5.65
N THR A 23 -12.39 -24.76 5.70
CA THR A 23 -11.84 -25.36 6.92
C THR A 23 -10.39 -24.93 7.08
N ALA A 24 -10.11 -23.65 6.85
CA ALA A 24 -8.85 -23.07 7.28
C ALA A 24 -8.88 -22.97 8.81
N ASP A 25 -7.78 -23.32 9.46
CA ASP A 25 -7.64 -23.15 10.89
C ASP A 25 -7.70 -21.63 11.22
N PRO A 26 -8.62 -21.17 12.09
CA PRO A 26 -8.73 -19.75 12.41
C PRO A 26 -7.47 -19.19 13.07
N ALA A 27 -6.60 -20.02 13.65
CA ALA A 27 -5.33 -19.58 14.23
C ALA A 27 -4.42 -18.86 13.22
N TRP A 28 -4.59 -19.12 11.92
CA TRP A 28 -3.84 -18.41 10.87
C TRP A 28 -4.21 -16.92 10.77
N LEU A 29 -5.36 -16.51 11.30
CA LEU A 29 -5.76 -15.10 11.40
C LEU A 29 -5.15 -14.40 12.61
N GLU A 30 -4.70 -15.15 13.61
CA GLU A 30 -4.11 -14.63 14.85
C GLU A 30 -2.58 -14.45 14.74
N PHE A 31 -1.97 -15.00 13.68
CA PHE A 31 -0.53 -14.88 13.46
C PHE A 31 -0.18 -13.50 12.87
N THR A 32 0.65 -12.76 13.61
CA THR A 32 1.31 -11.54 13.12
C THR A 32 2.78 -11.84 12.85
N PRO A 33 3.27 -11.70 11.59
CA PRO A 33 4.68 -11.90 11.27
C PRO A 33 5.59 -10.92 12.02
N PRO A 34 6.83 -11.32 12.42
CA PRO A 34 7.76 -10.43 13.13
C PRO A 34 8.05 -9.09 12.42
N SER A 35 8.13 -9.08 11.09
CA SER A 35 8.23 -7.85 10.28
C SER A 35 7.04 -6.89 10.46
N ILE A 36 5.84 -7.41 10.63
CA ILE A 36 4.64 -6.61 10.89
C ILE A 36 4.64 -6.11 12.33
N GLU A 37 5.01 -6.96 13.30
CA GLU A 37 5.17 -6.55 14.70
C GLU A 37 6.18 -5.41 14.84
N TYR A 38 7.30 -5.47 14.11
CA TYR A 38 8.30 -4.41 14.03
C TYR A 38 7.69 -3.08 13.59
N LEU A 39 6.91 -3.06 12.50
CA LEU A 39 6.26 -1.86 11.98
C LEU A 39 5.20 -1.32 12.96
N GLN A 40 4.43 -2.20 13.61
CA GLN A 40 3.44 -1.80 14.62
C GLN A 40 4.10 -1.18 15.84
N GLN A 41 5.20 -1.75 16.33
CA GLN A 41 5.98 -1.18 17.43
C GLN A 41 6.52 0.20 17.06
N ARG A 42 6.99 0.38 15.82
CA ARG A 42 7.48 1.66 15.33
C ARG A 42 6.38 2.72 15.28
N ALA A 43 5.20 2.35 14.77
CA ALA A 43 4.04 3.22 14.77
C ALA A 43 3.64 3.64 16.20
N GLN A 44 3.65 2.69 17.14
CA GLN A 44 3.33 2.95 18.55
C GLN A 44 4.36 3.88 19.21
N GLN A 45 5.65 3.73 18.89
CA GLN A 45 6.73 4.60 19.38
C GLN A 45 6.57 6.04 18.86
N ASP A 46 6.22 6.21 17.59
CA ASP A 46 6.02 7.53 16.99
C ASP A 46 4.82 8.26 17.64
N ILE A 47 3.74 7.53 17.92
CA ILE A 47 2.58 8.04 18.68
C ILE A 47 3.00 8.44 20.10
N ALA A 48 3.71 7.56 20.81
CA ALA A 48 4.11 7.78 22.20
C ALA A 48 5.08 8.96 22.37
N SER A 49 5.95 9.19 21.39
CA SER A 49 6.91 10.29 21.39
C SER A 49 6.31 11.64 20.98
N GLY A 50 5.04 11.67 20.56
CA GLY A 50 4.39 12.88 20.02
C GLY A 50 5.02 13.39 18.72
N SER A 51 5.85 12.55 18.07
CA SER A 51 6.60 12.89 16.86
C SER A 51 5.92 12.40 15.57
N GLY A 52 4.94 11.51 15.66
CA GLY A 52 4.42 10.79 14.51
C GLY A 52 3.31 11.51 13.78
N ASP A 53 3.64 12.30 12.76
CA ASP A 53 2.77 12.36 11.59
C ASP A 53 2.56 10.91 11.10
N PRO A 54 1.31 10.46 10.89
CA PRO A 54 1.11 9.08 10.51
C PRO A 54 1.72 8.83 9.13
N TRP A 55 2.48 7.75 9.00
CA TRP A 55 3.20 7.39 7.80
C TRP A 55 2.55 6.21 7.10
N ARG A 56 2.97 5.98 5.86
CA ARG A 56 2.49 4.88 5.01
C ARG A 56 3.63 3.97 4.63
N ILE A 57 3.25 2.80 4.13
CA ILE A 57 4.14 1.82 3.54
C ILE A 57 3.81 1.59 2.07
N THR A 58 4.74 0.96 1.37
CA THR A 58 4.52 0.29 0.08
C THR A 58 5.42 -0.94 0.00
N THR A 59 5.42 -1.63 -1.14
CA THR A 59 6.42 -2.68 -1.41
C THR A 59 7.21 -2.41 -2.66
N TYR A 60 8.46 -2.90 -2.64
CA TYR A 60 9.30 -3.05 -3.80
C TYR A 60 9.29 -4.54 -4.21
N GLN A 61 8.89 -4.82 -5.45
CA GLN A 61 8.71 -6.17 -5.97
C GLN A 61 9.71 -6.44 -7.11
N PRO A 62 10.92 -6.94 -6.81
CA PRO A 62 11.85 -7.36 -7.86
C PRO A 62 11.32 -8.59 -8.60
N ALA A 63 11.85 -8.85 -9.80
CA ALA A 63 11.34 -9.86 -10.73
C ALA A 63 11.24 -11.29 -10.15
N GLU A 64 12.11 -11.64 -9.20
CA GLU A 64 12.17 -12.99 -8.59
C GLU A 64 11.40 -13.11 -7.26
N SER A 65 10.62 -12.10 -6.87
CA SER A 65 9.92 -12.12 -5.58
C SER A 65 8.57 -12.83 -5.61
N THR A 66 8.05 -13.16 -4.42
CA THR A 66 6.80 -13.91 -4.24
C THR A 66 5.56 -13.03 -4.07
N LYS A 67 5.64 -11.75 -4.48
CA LYS A 67 4.62 -10.71 -4.20
C LYS A 67 4.37 -10.53 -2.69
N THR A 68 5.45 -10.31 -1.95
CA THR A 68 5.40 -9.99 -0.51
C THR A 68 4.34 -8.93 -0.19
N LEU A 69 3.58 -9.21 0.87
CA LEU A 69 2.59 -8.31 1.45
C LEU A 69 1.60 -7.77 0.40
N ASN A 70 0.68 -8.64 -0.04
CA ASN A 70 -0.39 -8.23 -0.95
C ASN A 70 -1.15 -7.00 -0.41
N PRO A 71 -1.66 -6.12 -1.30
CA PRO A 71 -2.40 -4.93 -0.89
C PRO A 71 -3.60 -5.29 0.00
N ASN A 72 -4.03 -4.35 0.85
CA ASN A 72 -5.05 -4.47 1.90
C ASN A 72 -4.63 -5.30 3.13
N ILE A 73 -3.64 -6.19 3.04
CA ILE A 73 -3.12 -6.92 4.22
C ILE A 73 -2.53 -5.96 5.27
N PRO A 74 -1.75 -4.92 4.91
CA PRO A 74 -1.26 -3.97 5.91
C PRO A 74 -2.38 -3.25 6.65
N TRP A 75 -3.45 -2.88 5.94
CA TRP A 75 -4.59 -2.17 6.54
C TRP A 75 -5.28 -3.04 7.59
N TYR A 76 -5.40 -4.35 7.36
CA TYR A 76 -5.89 -5.31 8.36
C TYR A 76 -5.03 -5.32 9.62
N GLN A 77 -3.72 -5.09 9.48
CA GLN A 77 -2.75 -5.00 10.57
C GLN A 77 -2.62 -3.60 11.17
N GLY A 78 -3.49 -2.65 10.79
CA GLY A 78 -3.46 -1.26 11.27
C GLY A 78 -2.33 -0.41 10.67
N LEU A 79 -1.69 -0.86 9.59
CA LEU A 79 -0.64 -0.14 8.89
C LEU A 79 -1.20 0.49 7.61
N GLU A 80 -0.95 1.78 7.38
CA GLU A 80 -1.40 2.45 6.16
C GLU A 80 -0.52 2.08 4.96
N ASP A 81 -1.14 1.60 3.88
CA ASP A 81 -0.49 1.26 2.60
C ASP A 81 -0.99 2.19 1.49
N ILE A 82 -0.10 2.66 0.62
CA ILE A 82 -0.48 3.47 -0.56
C ILE A 82 -1.05 2.60 -1.69
N ARG A 83 -0.88 1.28 -1.62
CA ARG A 83 -1.48 0.34 -2.56
C ARG A 83 -2.87 -0.07 -2.08
N GLY A 84 -3.64 -0.70 -2.95
CA GLY A 84 -4.96 -1.20 -2.62
C GLY A 84 -5.48 -2.18 -3.66
N TYR A 85 -6.32 -3.10 -3.20
CA TYR A 85 -7.18 -3.93 -4.04
C TYR A 85 -8.63 -3.44 -3.86
N ASP A 86 -9.21 -2.84 -4.91
CA ASP A 86 -10.57 -2.29 -4.88
C ASP A 86 -11.22 -2.36 -6.27
N SER A 87 -12.54 -2.57 -6.30
CA SER A 87 -13.34 -2.55 -7.53
C SER A 87 -13.41 -1.17 -8.17
N ILE A 88 -13.24 -0.10 -7.39
CA ILE A 88 -13.27 1.28 -7.88
C ILE A 88 -12.02 2.02 -7.38
N ILE A 89 -11.13 2.32 -8.32
CA ILE A 89 -9.93 3.12 -8.06
C ILE A 89 -10.16 4.54 -8.62
N PRO A 90 -10.02 5.61 -7.81
CA PRO A 90 -10.11 6.97 -8.32
C PRO A 90 -9.11 7.21 -9.46
N ALA A 91 -9.59 7.73 -10.59
CA ALA A 91 -8.75 7.96 -11.77
C ALA A 91 -7.55 8.88 -11.45
N GLN A 92 -7.77 9.91 -10.62
CA GLN A 92 -6.73 10.82 -10.16
C GLN A 92 -5.62 10.07 -9.42
N TYR A 93 -5.97 9.12 -8.56
CA TYR A 93 -4.99 8.34 -7.80
C TYR A 93 -4.22 7.37 -8.71
N ALA A 94 -4.90 6.70 -9.63
CA ALA A 94 -4.24 5.85 -10.63
C ALA A 94 -3.27 6.66 -11.52
N ASN A 95 -3.63 7.88 -11.89
CA ASN A 95 -2.78 8.79 -12.67
C ASN A 95 -1.57 9.29 -11.88
N TYR A 96 -1.75 9.57 -10.59
CA TYR A 96 -0.68 9.91 -9.66
C TYR A 96 0.33 8.75 -9.54
N MET A 97 -0.16 7.54 -9.26
CA MET A 97 0.69 6.35 -9.16
C MET A 97 1.41 6.04 -10.48
N ARG A 98 0.80 6.33 -11.64
CA ARG A 98 1.43 6.20 -12.96
C ARG A 98 2.59 7.18 -13.18
N ALA A 99 2.59 8.32 -12.49
CA ALA A 99 3.71 9.27 -12.54
C ALA A 99 4.95 8.72 -11.82
N ILE A 100 4.77 7.89 -10.78
CA ILE A 100 5.83 7.12 -10.12
C ILE A 100 6.27 5.96 -11.00
N GLU A 101 5.35 5.05 -11.32
CA GLU A 101 5.63 3.88 -12.16
C GLU A 101 4.37 3.34 -12.84
N GLY A 102 4.54 2.72 -14.02
CA GLY A 102 3.44 2.15 -14.81
C GLY A 102 2.53 1.21 -14.01
N GLN A 103 1.24 1.51 -13.99
CA GLN A 103 0.24 0.75 -13.21
C GLN A 103 -0.31 -0.46 -14.00
N GLY A 104 0.50 -1.52 -14.08
CA GLY A 104 0.19 -2.74 -14.83
C GLY A 104 -0.87 -3.65 -14.21
N GLU A 105 -1.25 -3.44 -12.95
CA GLU A 105 -2.20 -4.31 -12.23
C GLU A 105 -3.64 -3.75 -12.12
N LEU A 106 -3.97 -2.64 -12.78
CA LEU A 106 -5.31 -2.04 -12.72
C LEU A 106 -6.41 -2.98 -13.23
N LEU A 107 -6.13 -3.81 -14.25
CA LEU A 107 -7.08 -4.84 -14.74
C LEU A 107 -7.36 -5.95 -13.71
N TYR A 108 -6.52 -6.07 -12.69
CA TYR A 108 -6.70 -6.97 -11.56
C TYR A 108 -7.22 -6.22 -10.32
N ASN A 109 -7.77 -5.01 -10.50
CA ASN A 109 -8.32 -4.16 -9.44
C ASN A 109 -7.26 -3.75 -8.41
N ARG A 110 -6.01 -3.52 -8.83
CA ARG A 110 -4.90 -3.21 -7.93
C ARG A 110 -4.16 -1.94 -8.32
N ILE A 111 -3.78 -1.17 -7.31
CA ILE A 111 -2.61 -0.29 -7.38
C ILE A 111 -1.37 -1.16 -7.21
N ALA A 112 -0.47 -1.10 -8.20
CA ALA A 112 0.70 -1.96 -8.29
C ALA A 112 1.77 -1.59 -7.24
N PRO A 113 2.63 -2.53 -6.83
CA PRO A 113 3.87 -2.22 -6.11
C PRO A 113 4.87 -1.47 -7.01
N ILE A 114 5.99 -1.07 -6.42
CA ILE A 114 7.11 -0.50 -7.17
C ILE A 114 7.95 -1.66 -7.72
N TYR A 115 8.25 -1.66 -9.02
CA TYR A 115 9.03 -2.71 -9.68
C TYR A 115 10.45 -2.26 -10.01
N GLY A 116 10.64 -0.99 -10.38
CA GLY A 116 11.94 -0.41 -10.70
C GLY A 116 12.59 0.23 -9.47
N PRO A 117 13.85 -0.09 -9.12
CA PRO A 117 14.53 0.54 -7.98
C PRO A 117 14.68 2.06 -8.18
N ASP A 118 14.90 2.53 -9.41
CA ASP A 118 15.00 3.97 -9.72
C ASP A 118 13.69 4.73 -9.43
N ASN A 119 12.53 4.05 -9.45
CA ASN A 119 11.25 4.68 -9.15
C ASN A 119 11.01 4.87 -7.64
N LEU A 120 11.82 4.21 -6.79
CA LEU A 120 11.79 4.42 -5.35
C LEU A 120 12.31 5.81 -4.96
N ASP A 121 13.15 6.44 -5.80
CA ASP A 121 13.64 7.81 -5.58
C ASP A 121 12.62 8.89 -5.98
N SER A 122 11.38 8.51 -6.33
CA SER A 122 10.36 9.47 -6.74
C SER A 122 9.93 10.36 -5.56
N PRO A 123 10.03 11.70 -5.68
CA PRO A 123 9.54 12.64 -4.67
C PRO A 123 8.04 12.52 -4.36
N LEU A 124 7.29 11.87 -5.25
CA LEU A 124 5.88 11.59 -5.05
C LEU A 124 5.64 10.52 -3.97
N LEU A 125 6.56 9.56 -3.79
CA LEU A 125 6.46 8.61 -2.66
C LEU A 125 6.66 9.33 -1.32
N ASP A 126 7.56 10.31 -1.29
CA ASP A 126 7.81 11.13 -0.12
C ASP A 126 6.58 11.94 0.26
N LEU A 127 5.94 12.58 -0.74
CA LEU A 127 4.70 13.33 -0.58
C LEU A 127 3.53 12.44 -0.10
N LEU A 128 3.47 11.18 -0.53
CA LEU A 128 2.49 10.21 -0.02
C LEU A 128 2.77 9.79 1.44
N GLY A 129 3.88 10.24 2.03
CA GLY A 129 4.29 9.88 3.38
C GLY A 129 4.80 8.44 3.49
N VAL A 130 5.36 7.87 2.40
CA VAL A 130 5.92 6.52 2.43
C VAL A 130 7.22 6.52 3.21
N ARG A 131 7.15 6.04 4.45
CA ARG A 131 8.31 5.92 5.34
C ARG A 131 8.96 4.55 5.28
N TYR A 132 8.19 3.48 5.02
CA TYR A 132 8.75 2.13 4.96
C TYR A 132 8.42 1.41 3.65
N VAL A 133 9.41 0.70 3.11
CA VAL A 133 9.26 -0.14 1.92
C VAL A 133 9.62 -1.58 2.30
N MET A 134 8.65 -2.49 2.16
CA MET A 134 8.87 -3.92 2.36
C MET A 134 9.27 -4.61 1.05
N THR A 135 10.21 -5.55 1.12
CA THR A 135 10.68 -6.27 -0.07
C THR A 135 11.41 -7.57 0.27
N GLU A 136 11.46 -8.50 -0.67
CA GLU A 136 12.38 -9.65 -0.65
C GLU A 136 13.73 -9.29 -1.30
N GLY A 137 13.79 -8.20 -2.06
CA GLY A 137 14.98 -7.72 -2.76
C GLY A 137 15.89 -6.84 -1.92
N ARG A 138 16.85 -6.19 -2.59
CA ARG A 138 17.65 -5.11 -2.01
C ARG A 138 17.30 -3.80 -2.69
N ILE A 139 17.25 -2.74 -1.90
CA ILE A 139 17.13 -1.36 -2.39
C ILE A 139 18.52 -0.73 -2.29
N PRO A 140 19.21 -0.45 -3.42
CA PRO A 140 20.55 0.13 -3.42
C PRO A 140 20.58 1.67 -3.26
N ASN A 141 19.40 2.29 -3.33
CA ASN A 141 19.19 3.73 -3.31
C ASN A 141 19.67 4.35 -1.99
N ALA A 142 20.43 5.44 -2.07
CA ALA A 142 21.07 6.05 -0.91
C ALA A 142 20.08 6.68 0.10
N GLY A 143 18.89 7.07 -0.35
CA GLY A 143 17.82 7.62 0.50
C GLY A 143 17.11 6.56 1.37
N PHE A 144 17.42 5.27 1.19
CA PHE A 144 16.80 4.18 1.91
C PHE A 144 17.77 3.49 2.87
N GLN A 145 17.41 3.42 4.14
CA GLN A 145 18.17 2.74 5.18
C GLN A 145 17.52 1.39 5.51
N LEU A 146 18.29 0.29 5.46
CA LEU A 146 17.81 -1.01 5.93
C LEU A 146 17.62 -0.97 7.46
N VAL A 147 16.39 -1.25 7.91
CA VAL A 147 16.03 -1.21 9.34
C VAL A 147 15.53 -2.55 9.89
N TYR A 148 15.21 -3.49 9.01
CA TYR A 148 14.83 -4.87 9.34
C TYR A 148 15.31 -5.81 8.23
N ASP A 149 15.92 -6.94 8.60
CA ASP A 149 16.46 -7.95 7.66
C ASP A 149 16.33 -9.35 8.28
N ASP A 150 15.22 -10.03 7.98
CA ASP A 150 14.99 -11.42 8.36
C ASP A 150 14.18 -12.14 7.26
N GLU A 151 12.91 -12.50 7.50
CA GLU A 151 12.04 -13.17 6.53
C GLU A 151 11.72 -12.29 5.32
N VAL A 152 11.78 -10.98 5.52
CA VAL A 152 11.71 -9.92 4.52
C VAL A 152 12.67 -8.80 4.91
N ARG A 153 12.85 -7.82 4.02
CA ARG A 153 13.57 -6.58 4.31
C ARG A 153 12.60 -5.41 4.42
N ILE A 154 12.89 -4.53 5.37
CA ILE A 154 12.20 -3.25 5.51
C ILE A 154 13.24 -2.15 5.43
N TYR A 155 13.03 -1.23 4.49
CA TYR A 155 13.83 -0.04 4.34
C TYR A 155 13.06 1.19 4.81
N GLU A 156 13.69 2.03 5.62
CA GLU A 156 13.20 3.35 6.01
C GLU A 156 13.64 4.39 4.97
N ASN A 157 12.68 5.13 4.43
CA ASN A 157 12.90 6.28 3.57
C ASN A 157 13.29 7.49 4.43
N ALA A 158 14.53 7.96 4.28
CA ALA A 158 15.04 9.10 5.04
C ALA A 158 14.46 10.45 4.57
N ASP A 159 13.88 10.48 3.38
CA ASP A 159 13.41 11.69 2.71
C ASP A 159 11.88 11.89 2.82
N VAL A 160 11.17 11.03 3.57
CA VAL A 160 9.72 11.08 3.75
C VAL A 160 9.23 12.48 4.15
N MET A 161 8.16 12.96 3.51
CA MET A 161 7.58 14.26 3.85
C MET A 161 6.53 14.13 4.96
N PRO A 162 6.41 15.15 5.84
CA PRO A 162 5.32 15.22 6.81
C PRO A 162 3.98 15.43 6.09
N ARG A 163 2.87 15.05 6.74
CA ARG A 163 1.52 15.23 6.17
C ARG A 163 1.15 16.69 6.01
N ALA A 164 1.66 17.52 6.93
CA ALA A 164 1.49 18.96 6.90
C ALA A 164 2.86 19.62 6.69
N PHE A 165 3.00 20.37 5.62
CA PHE A 165 4.21 21.13 5.31
C PHE A 165 3.85 22.51 4.77
N ALA A 166 4.77 23.46 4.90
CA ALA A 166 4.60 24.78 4.32
C ALA A 166 4.66 24.68 2.79
N LEU A 167 3.68 25.29 2.11
CA LEU A 167 3.65 25.34 0.65
C LEU A 167 4.90 26.09 0.15
N PRO A 168 5.79 25.46 -0.64
CA PRO A 168 7.02 26.10 -1.07
C PRO A 168 6.70 27.14 -2.14
N ARG A 169 6.38 26.69 -3.35
CA ARG A 169 5.94 27.53 -4.47
C ARG A 169 4.69 26.91 -5.08
N VAL A 170 3.70 27.73 -5.39
CA VAL A 170 2.49 27.28 -6.07
C VAL A 170 2.59 27.63 -7.55
N GLN A 171 2.37 26.63 -8.40
CA GLN A 171 2.12 26.82 -9.83
C GLN A 171 0.67 26.46 -10.11
N VAL A 172 -0.11 27.45 -10.54
CA VAL A 172 -1.50 27.22 -10.93
C VAL A 172 -1.53 26.61 -12.34
N ILE A 173 -2.24 25.51 -12.48
CA ILE A 173 -2.51 24.84 -13.76
C ILE A 173 -4.02 24.86 -14.04
N THR A 174 -4.40 24.51 -15.26
CA THR A 174 -5.81 24.34 -15.64
C THR A 174 -6.10 22.87 -15.82
N GLY A 175 -6.99 22.32 -15.01
CA GLY A 175 -7.34 20.90 -15.02
C GLY A 175 -6.27 20.00 -14.38
N ASP A 176 -6.36 18.70 -14.64
CA ASP A 176 -5.48 17.70 -14.04
C ASP A 176 -4.04 17.79 -14.55
N ALA A 177 -3.07 17.67 -13.63
CA ALA A 177 -1.67 17.52 -13.99
C ALA A 177 -1.44 16.21 -14.77
N SER A 178 -0.67 16.28 -15.86
CA SER A 178 -0.27 15.06 -16.57
C SER A 178 0.74 14.25 -15.76
N SER A 179 0.82 12.94 -16.01
CA SER A 179 1.83 12.08 -15.36
C SER A 179 3.27 12.55 -15.64
N ASP A 180 3.53 13.18 -16.78
CA ASP A 180 4.85 13.74 -17.11
C ASP A 180 5.16 14.99 -16.29
N GLN A 181 4.17 15.88 -16.09
CA GLN A 181 4.32 17.04 -15.22
C GLN A 181 4.59 16.62 -13.78
N LEU A 182 3.88 15.59 -13.29
CA LEU A 182 4.08 15.04 -11.95
C LEU A 182 5.44 14.35 -11.80
N ARG A 183 5.91 13.62 -12.82
CA ARG A 183 7.22 12.94 -12.79
C ARG A 183 8.39 13.93 -12.65
N GLY A 184 8.27 15.11 -13.24
CA GLY A 184 9.26 16.19 -13.13
C GLY A 184 9.08 17.10 -11.90
N LEU A 185 8.08 16.84 -11.07
CA LEU A 185 7.75 17.68 -9.92
C LEU A 185 8.53 17.21 -8.67
N ASP A 186 9.18 18.16 -7.98
CA ASP A 186 9.61 17.98 -6.60
C ASP A 186 8.65 18.75 -5.66
N PRO A 187 7.76 18.07 -4.93
CA PRO A 187 6.80 18.67 -4.01
C PRO A 187 7.43 19.49 -2.89
N ARG A 188 8.73 19.31 -2.61
CA ARG A 188 9.49 20.14 -1.65
C ARG A 188 9.77 21.54 -2.17
N GLN A 189 9.74 21.72 -3.50
CA GLN A 189 10.07 22.98 -4.17
C GLN A 189 8.86 23.61 -4.83
N THR A 190 7.96 22.82 -5.42
CA THR A 190 6.80 23.34 -6.17
C THR A 190 5.61 22.40 -6.03
N ILE A 191 4.40 22.96 -5.95
CA ILE A 191 3.14 22.22 -5.99
C ILE A 191 2.28 22.76 -7.14
N LEU A 192 1.63 21.83 -7.85
CA LEU A 192 0.64 22.16 -8.88
C LEU A 192 -0.73 22.29 -8.22
N LEU A 193 -1.38 23.43 -8.41
CA LEU A 193 -2.74 23.69 -7.93
C LEU A 193 -3.66 23.87 -9.12
N ASP A 194 -4.77 23.13 -9.16
CA ASP A 194 -5.79 23.39 -10.17
C ASP A 194 -6.52 24.70 -9.87
N GLY A 195 -6.53 25.61 -10.85
CA GLY A 195 -7.18 26.92 -10.75
C GLY A 195 -8.69 26.88 -10.98
N THR A 196 -9.26 25.74 -11.38
CA THR A 196 -10.71 25.55 -11.49
C THR A 196 -11.31 25.09 -10.16
N THR A 197 -11.40 26.00 -9.19
CA THR A 197 -12.26 25.88 -7.99
C THR A 197 -13.37 26.92 -8.02
#